data_AF-A0A5N6S8M6-F1
#
_entry.id   AF-A0A5N6S8M6-F1
#
_cell.length_a   1.000
_cell.length_b   1.000
_cell.length_c   1.000
_cell.angle_alpha   90.00
_cell.angle_beta   90.00
_cell.angle_gamma   90.00
#
_symmetry.space_group_name_H-M   'P 1'
#
loop_
_entity.id
_entity.type
_entity.pdbx_description
1 polymer ?
#
loop_
_entity_poly.entity_id
_entity_poly.type
_entity_poly.pdbx_seq_one_letter_code
_entity_poly.pdbx_strand_id
1 'polypeptide(L)'
;MHLQIAAVFATLLALAQAAPTTQSLNANSPGVIFVQSTSNAMIDDCGDSTFENQTSDASPLVSDCQQITRNIAGGGTWEVEDFGGQHQLVQYGTCAFGVTGDKSINGFYVGNSDIIDLINDSISRYNWNGKVGSKGSMGCQSLTGLMGGVTVTWGLYHTS
;
A
#
# COMPACT_ATOMS: atom_id res chain seq x y z
N MET A 1 -33.48 4.33 66.54
CA MET A 1 -33.82 5.71 66.16
C MET A 1 -32.53 6.52 66.11
N HIS A 2 -32.01 6.77 64.91
CA HIS A 2 -31.40 8.04 64.46
C HIS A 2 -30.57 7.81 63.20
N LEU A 3 -31.09 8.40 62.13
CA LEU A 3 -30.46 8.74 60.87
C LEU A 3 -29.44 9.87 61.15
N GLN A 4 -28.26 9.87 60.53
CA GLN A 4 -27.65 11.06 59.91
C GLN A 4 -26.71 10.67 58.77
N ILE A 5 -26.91 11.39 57.66
CA ILE A 5 -26.22 11.32 56.37
C ILE A 5 -25.07 12.33 56.42
N ALA A 6 -23.90 11.96 55.91
CA ALA A 6 -22.89 12.92 55.46
C ALA A 6 -22.21 12.36 54.21
N ALA A 7 -22.46 13.01 53.07
CA ALA A 7 -21.85 12.75 51.79
C ALA A 7 -20.40 13.28 51.78
N VAL A 8 -19.46 12.52 51.21
CA VAL A 8 -18.11 13.01 50.91
C VAL A 8 -17.84 12.87 49.42
N PHE A 9 -17.39 13.98 48.86
CA PHE A 9 -17.28 14.30 47.45
C PHE A 9 -16.30 13.41 46.68
N ALA A 10 -16.68 13.06 45.44
CA ALA A 10 -15.88 12.37 44.46
C ALA A 10 -14.85 13.31 43.80
N THR A 11 -13.66 12.77 43.49
CA THR A 11 -12.73 13.37 42.52
C THR A 11 -12.36 12.34 41.46
N LEU A 12 -12.96 12.46 40.27
CA LEU A 12 -12.49 11.82 39.04
C LEU A 12 -11.26 12.58 38.53
N LEU A 13 -10.12 11.90 38.34
CA LEU A 13 -9.06 12.40 37.46
C LEU A 13 -9.44 12.03 36.02
N ALA A 14 -9.80 13.03 35.22
CA ALA A 14 -9.91 12.91 33.78
C ALA A 14 -8.53 13.11 33.14
N LEU A 15 -8.00 12.11 32.44
CA LEU A 15 -6.88 12.29 31.52
C LEU A 15 -7.43 12.89 30.23
N ALA A 16 -7.25 14.21 30.07
CA ALA A 16 -7.52 14.89 28.81
C ALA A 16 -6.46 14.46 27.78
N GLN A 17 -6.86 13.66 26.78
CA GLN A 17 -6.09 13.55 25.55
C GLN A 17 -6.34 14.85 24.77
N ALA A 18 -5.30 15.67 24.59
CA ALA A 18 -5.38 16.82 23.70
C ALA A 18 -5.63 16.31 22.27
N ALA A 19 -6.73 16.72 21.66
CA ALA A 19 -6.99 16.47 20.25
C ALA A 19 -5.89 17.15 19.40
N PRO A 20 -5.49 16.55 18.25
CA PRO A 20 -4.58 17.22 17.32
C PRO A 20 -5.24 18.52 16.82
N THR A 21 -4.62 19.65 17.16
CA THR A 21 -4.98 20.96 16.62
C THR A 21 -4.82 20.95 15.11
N THR A 22 -5.91 21.05 14.37
CA THR A 22 -5.89 21.47 12.97
C THR A 22 -5.40 22.91 12.92
N GLN A 23 -4.14 23.09 12.52
CA GLN A 23 -3.59 24.42 12.31
C GLN A 23 -4.27 25.04 11.09
N SER A 24 -5.10 26.05 11.35
CA SER A 24 -5.67 26.93 10.34
C SER A 24 -4.55 27.58 9.53
N LEU A 25 -4.52 27.30 8.22
CA LEU A 25 -3.56 27.88 7.28
C LEU A 25 -3.93 29.34 7.04
N ASN A 26 -3.10 30.27 7.51
CA ASN A 26 -3.22 31.69 7.18
C ASN A 26 -2.29 32.01 5.99
N ALA A 27 -2.88 32.42 4.87
CA ALA A 27 -2.23 32.57 3.57
C ALA A 27 -1.22 33.74 3.45
N ASN A 28 -0.84 34.39 4.55
CA ASN A 28 -0.09 35.65 4.54
C ASN A 28 1.21 35.67 5.36
N SER A 29 1.89 34.53 5.58
CA SER A 29 3.26 34.53 6.13
C SER A 29 4.30 34.25 5.05
N PRO A 30 5.12 35.26 4.67
CA PRO A 30 6.24 35.05 3.75
C PRO A 30 7.39 34.41 4.52
N GLY A 31 7.70 33.14 4.23
CA GLY A 31 8.95 32.53 4.69
C GLY A 31 8.87 31.12 5.28
N VAL A 32 7.99 30.25 4.80
CA VAL A 32 8.18 28.80 4.98
C VAL A 32 8.21 28.14 3.61
N ILE A 33 9.41 28.06 3.03
CA ILE A 33 9.65 27.17 1.90
C ILE A 33 9.83 25.78 2.51
N PHE A 34 8.76 24.98 2.52
CA PHE A 34 8.91 23.54 2.72
C PHE A 34 9.56 22.97 1.46
N VAL A 35 10.90 22.97 1.43
CA VAL A 35 11.61 22.07 0.53
C VAL A 35 11.52 20.70 1.17
N GLN A 36 10.52 19.90 0.79
CA GLN A 36 10.52 18.47 1.10
C GLN A 36 11.60 17.83 0.23
N SER A 37 12.84 17.91 0.72
CA SER A 37 14.02 17.39 0.06
C SER A 37 14.08 15.88 0.27
N THR A 38 13.93 15.15 -0.85
CA THR A 38 14.23 13.71 -1.04
C THR A 38 13.58 12.73 -0.05
N SER A 39 12.29 12.90 0.23
CA SER A 39 11.46 11.84 0.82
C SER A 39 11.43 10.66 -0.14
N ASN A 40 11.63 9.43 0.36
CA ASN A 40 11.36 8.17 -0.36
C ASN A 40 10.24 8.38 -1.37
N ALA A 41 10.57 8.42 -2.66
CA ALA A 41 9.59 8.75 -3.67
C ALA A 41 8.58 7.60 -3.69
N MET A 42 7.39 7.81 -3.16
CA MET A 42 6.23 6.98 -3.39
C MET A 42 5.82 7.25 -4.83
N ILE A 43 6.30 6.40 -5.73
CA ILE A 43 6.06 6.49 -7.17
C ILE A 43 4.85 5.62 -7.50
N ASP A 44 3.91 6.23 -8.20
CA ASP A 44 2.68 5.64 -8.73
C ASP A 44 2.76 5.75 -10.24
N ASP A 45 3.09 4.64 -10.89
CA ASP A 45 3.22 4.54 -12.35
C ASP A 45 2.00 3.83 -12.97
N CYS A 46 1.03 3.43 -12.15
CA CYS A 46 -0.20 2.81 -12.60
C CYS A 46 -1.43 3.60 -12.13
N GLY A 47 -2.59 2.95 -12.12
CA GLY A 47 -3.84 3.55 -11.71
C GLY A 47 -4.69 2.53 -10.99
N ASP A 48 -5.98 2.85 -10.80
CA ASP A 48 -6.92 1.99 -10.09
C ASP A 48 -6.86 0.53 -10.57
N SER A 49 -6.95 -0.39 -9.60
CA SER A 49 -6.87 -1.81 -9.86
C SER A 49 -8.16 -2.57 -9.52
N THR A 50 -8.40 -3.64 -10.29
CA THR A 50 -9.35 -4.69 -9.92
C THR A 50 -8.73 -5.66 -8.92
N PHE A 51 -9.56 -6.37 -8.17
CA PHE A 51 -9.10 -7.34 -7.18
C PHE A 51 -9.95 -8.61 -7.25
N GLU A 52 -9.26 -9.74 -7.40
CA GLU A 52 -9.85 -11.07 -7.33
C GLU A 52 -9.20 -11.85 -6.18
N ASN A 53 -10.04 -12.47 -5.34
CA ASN A 53 -9.57 -13.30 -4.23
C ASN A 53 -8.96 -14.59 -4.79
N GLN A 54 -7.72 -14.87 -4.42
CA GLN A 54 -7.01 -16.13 -4.70
C GLN A 54 -6.44 -16.76 -3.42
N THR A 55 -6.95 -16.34 -2.25
CA THR A 55 -6.48 -16.82 -0.96
C THR A 55 -6.89 -18.27 -0.73
N SER A 56 -5.90 -19.09 -0.37
CA SER A 56 -6.04 -20.50 -0.08
C SER A 56 -5.00 -20.94 0.95
N ASP A 57 -5.05 -22.20 1.38
CA ASP A 57 -3.99 -22.76 2.22
C ASP A 57 -2.61 -22.77 1.54
N ALA A 58 -2.54 -22.68 0.22
CA ALA A 58 -1.28 -22.58 -0.52
C ALA A 58 -0.77 -21.14 -0.70
N SER A 59 -1.50 -20.14 -0.19
CA SER A 59 -1.13 -18.72 -0.31
C SER A 59 0.03 -18.32 0.61
N PRO A 60 0.79 -17.26 0.25
CA PRO A 60 1.89 -16.76 1.07
C PRO A 60 1.43 -16.18 2.40
N LEU A 61 2.36 -16.08 3.35
CA LEU A 61 2.14 -15.45 4.65
C LEU A 61 1.99 -13.93 4.50
N VAL A 62 0.98 -13.38 5.17
CA VAL A 62 0.74 -11.93 5.26
C VAL A 62 1.97 -11.20 5.80
N SER A 63 2.66 -11.78 6.79
CA SER A 63 3.88 -11.20 7.37
C SER A 63 5.00 -11.02 6.35
N ASP A 64 5.11 -11.93 5.40
CA ASP A 64 6.14 -11.91 4.36
C ASP A 64 5.80 -10.86 3.30
N CYS A 65 4.53 -10.78 2.90
CA CYS A 65 4.06 -9.74 2.00
C CYS A 65 4.22 -8.34 2.62
N GLN A 66 3.96 -8.18 3.91
CA GLN A 66 4.24 -6.92 4.63
C GLN A 66 5.73 -6.61 4.74
N GLN A 67 6.61 -7.61 4.66
CA GLN A 67 8.05 -7.33 4.62
C GLN A 67 8.47 -6.79 3.26
N ILE A 68 7.86 -7.25 2.17
CA ILE A 68 8.04 -6.65 0.83
C ILE A 68 7.73 -5.15 0.89
N THR A 69 6.58 -4.76 1.46
CA THR A 69 6.18 -3.34 1.52
C THR A 69 7.21 -2.49 2.27
N ARG A 70 7.80 -3.02 3.36
CA ARG A 70 8.89 -2.35 4.09
C ARG A 70 10.18 -2.25 3.27
N ASN A 71 10.53 -3.31 2.54
CA ASN A 71 11.77 -3.35 1.75
C ASN A 71 11.76 -2.31 0.61
N ILE A 72 10.58 -2.06 0.03
CA ILE A 72 10.43 -1.12 -1.10
C ILE A 72 9.86 0.25 -0.70
N ALA A 73 9.70 0.49 0.61
CA ALA A 73 9.25 1.78 1.13
C ALA A 73 10.23 2.93 0.83
N GLY A 74 11.46 2.61 0.39
CA GLY A 74 12.47 3.56 -0.06
C GLY A 74 12.20 4.22 -1.41
N GLY A 75 11.20 3.73 -2.16
CA GLY A 75 10.90 4.21 -3.51
C GLY A 75 11.41 3.29 -4.61
N GLY A 76 11.22 3.74 -5.84
CA GLY A 76 11.72 3.08 -7.04
C GLY A 76 10.61 2.70 -8.02
N THR A 77 11.04 2.46 -9.25
CA THR A 77 10.20 2.03 -10.36
C THR A 77 10.83 0.78 -10.97
N TRP A 78 9.98 -0.18 -11.33
CA TRP A 78 10.34 -1.35 -12.11
C TRP A 78 9.97 -1.10 -13.55
N GLU A 79 10.96 -1.05 -14.43
CA GLU A 79 10.77 -1.11 -15.87
C GLU A 79 10.60 -2.58 -16.28
N VAL A 80 9.51 -2.89 -16.98
CA VAL A 80 9.20 -4.26 -17.42
C VAL A 80 9.05 -4.27 -18.93
N GLU A 81 9.91 -5.04 -19.60
CA GLU A 81 9.80 -5.30 -21.04
C GLU A 81 8.66 -6.29 -21.30
N ASP A 82 7.68 -5.91 -22.13
CA ASP A 82 6.50 -6.75 -22.42
C ASP A 82 6.71 -7.65 -23.66
N PHE A 83 7.75 -8.49 -23.63
CA PHE A 83 7.95 -9.51 -24.67
C PHE A 83 7.13 -10.79 -24.43
N GLY A 84 6.13 -10.70 -23.55
CA GLY A 84 5.25 -11.79 -23.14
C GLY A 84 5.85 -12.66 -22.02
N GLY A 85 4.96 -13.16 -21.17
CA GLY A 85 5.32 -13.94 -19.99
C GLY A 85 5.06 -13.17 -18.70
N GLN A 86 5.25 -13.85 -17.58
CA GLN A 86 5.14 -13.25 -16.26
C GLN A 86 6.52 -12.82 -15.77
N HIS A 87 6.57 -11.66 -15.13
CA HIS A 87 7.76 -11.09 -14.50
C HIS A 87 7.55 -11.01 -13.00
N GLN A 88 8.40 -11.68 -12.22
CA GLN A 88 8.46 -11.47 -10.78
C GLN A 88 9.24 -10.19 -10.49
N LEU A 89 8.62 -9.23 -9.80
CA LEU A 89 9.25 -7.93 -9.50
C LEU A 89 9.92 -7.93 -8.13
N VAL A 90 9.23 -8.50 -7.14
CA VAL A 90 9.68 -8.52 -5.75
C VAL A 90 9.29 -9.82 -5.07
N GLN A 91 10.10 -10.23 -4.10
CA GLN A 91 9.88 -11.44 -3.32
C GLN A 91 10.50 -11.27 -1.93
N TYR A 92 9.83 -11.83 -0.92
CA TYR A 92 10.39 -12.04 0.39
C TYR A 92 9.70 -13.25 1.05
N GLY A 93 10.49 -14.16 1.63
CA GLY A 93 9.95 -15.36 2.27
C GLY A 93 9.06 -16.15 1.31
N THR A 94 7.83 -16.41 1.74
CA THR A 94 6.82 -17.12 0.94
C THR A 94 6.14 -16.24 -0.10
N CYS A 95 6.22 -14.91 0.01
CA CYS A 95 5.44 -13.98 -0.80
C CYS A 95 6.21 -13.47 -2.02
N ALA A 96 5.56 -13.46 -3.18
CA ALA A 96 6.05 -12.79 -4.38
C ALA A 96 4.94 -11.98 -5.06
N PHE A 97 5.36 -10.89 -5.71
CA PHE A 97 4.53 -10.08 -6.57
C PHE A 97 5.09 -10.11 -7.98
N GLY A 98 4.21 -10.28 -8.96
CA GLY A 98 4.60 -10.31 -10.36
C GLY A 98 3.52 -9.79 -11.28
N VAL A 99 3.92 -9.50 -12.51
CA VAL A 99 3.13 -8.81 -13.52
C VAL A 99 3.27 -9.46 -14.89
N THR A 100 2.24 -9.29 -15.72
CA THR A 100 2.19 -9.70 -17.12
C THR A 100 1.55 -8.55 -17.90
N GLY A 101 2.21 -8.05 -18.94
CA GLY A 101 1.64 -7.02 -19.81
C GLY A 101 0.62 -7.57 -20.80
N ASP A 102 0.07 -6.69 -21.63
CA ASP A 102 -0.95 -7.02 -22.65
C ASP A 102 -0.35 -7.55 -23.97
N LYS A 103 0.96 -7.83 -23.97
CA LYS A 103 1.76 -8.24 -25.13
C LYS A 103 1.85 -7.15 -26.20
N SER A 104 1.69 -5.89 -25.82
CA SER A 104 2.10 -4.79 -26.68
C SER A 104 3.63 -4.80 -26.80
N ILE A 105 4.17 -4.38 -27.95
CA ILE A 105 5.64 -4.37 -28.19
C ILE A 105 6.36 -3.34 -27.28
N ASN A 106 5.63 -2.68 -26.38
CA ASN A 106 6.13 -1.64 -25.49
C ASN A 106 6.15 -2.17 -24.06
N GLY A 107 7.21 -1.86 -23.31
CA GLY A 107 7.23 -2.10 -21.87
C GLY A 107 6.34 -1.13 -21.09
N PHE A 108 6.35 -1.29 -19.77
CA PHE A 108 5.63 -0.45 -18.83
C PHE A 108 6.42 -0.27 -17.54
N TYR A 109 5.97 0.71 -16.75
CA TYR A 109 6.50 0.97 -15.42
C TYR A 109 5.52 0.50 -14.35
N VAL A 110 6.05 0.02 -13.23
CA VAL A 110 5.31 -0.21 -12.00
C VAL A 110 6.08 0.47 -10.88
N GLY A 111 5.44 1.38 -10.16
CA GLY A 111 6.03 2.11 -9.07
C GLY A 111 5.96 1.33 -7.75
N ASN A 112 6.74 1.76 -6.76
CA ASN A 112 6.70 1.11 -5.45
C ASN A 112 5.36 1.33 -4.72
N SER A 113 4.69 2.48 -4.92
CA SER A 113 3.37 2.73 -4.35
C SER A 113 2.35 1.74 -4.90
N ASP A 114 2.39 1.46 -6.20
CA ASP A 114 1.51 0.48 -6.84
C ASP A 114 1.61 -0.88 -6.14
N ILE A 115 2.83 -1.39 -5.96
CA ILE A 115 3.05 -2.70 -5.32
C ILE A 115 2.63 -2.66 -3.83
N ILE A 116 2.96 -1.59 -3.11
CA ILE A 116 2.61 -1.44 -1.68
C ILE A 116 1.09 -1.42 -1.49
N ASP A 117 0.38 -0.64 -2.30
CA ASP A 117 -1.07 -0.47 -2.21
C ASP A 117 -1.78 -1.76 -2.60
N LEU A 118 -1.38 -2.42 -3.68
CA LEU A 118 -1.93 -3.72 -4.08
C LEU A 118 -1.74 -4.79 -2.99
N ILE A 119 -0.59 -4.83 -2.32
CA ILE A 119 -0.36 -5.76 -1.20
C ILE A 119 -1.26 -5.42 -0.02
N ASN A 120 -1.31 -4.15 0.40
CA ASN A 120 -2.09 -3.72 1.56
C ASN A 120 -3.60 -3.91 1.33
N ASP A 121 -4.10 -3.59 0.14
CA ASP A 121 -5.49 -3.80 -0.23
C ASP A 121 -5.84 -5.29 -0.31
N SER A 122 -4.95 -6.12 -0.87
CA SER A 122 -5.15 -7.57 -0.88
C SER A 122 -5.26 -8.14 0.52
N ILE A 123 -4.40 -7.70 1.45
CA ILE A 123 -4.45 -8.12 2.87
C ILE A 123 -5.75 -7.64 3.51
N SER A 124 -6.11 -6.37 3.31
CA SER A 124 -7.33 -5.77 3.86
C SER A 124 -8.60 -6.52 3.41
N ARG A 125 -8.66 -6.92 2.13
CA ARG A 125 -9.82 -7.57 1.52
C ARG A 125 -9.86 -9.07 1.77
N TYR A 126 -8.72 -9.76 1.75
CA TYR A 126 -8.66 -11.21 1.58
C TYR A 126 -7.76 -11.95 2.58
N ASN A 127 -7.23 -11.29 3.61
CA ASN A 127 -6.50 -11.99 4.66
C ASN A 127 -7.39 -13.07 5.29
N TRP A 128 -6.90 -14.30 5.26
CA TRP A 128 -7.53 -15.44 5.90
C TRP A 128 -6.44 -16.34 6.51
N ASN A 129 -6.55 -16.62 7.81
CA ASN A 129 -5.59 -17.42 8.57
C ASN A 129 -4.13 -16.95 8.44
N GLY A 130 -3.90 -15.64 8.33
CA GLY A 130 -2.55 -15.08 8.18
C GLY A 130 -1.94 -15.32 6.80
N LYS A 131 -2.75 -15.73 5.82
CA LYS A 131 -2.37 -15.92 4.42
C LYS A 131 -3.16 -14.99 3.51
N VAL A 132 -2.58 -14.66 2.37
CA VAL A 132 -3.23 -13.80 1.37
C VAL A 132 -2.79 -14.18 -0.03
N GLY A 133 -3.75 -14.34 -0.94
CA GLY A 133 -3.51 -14.48 -2.37
C GLY A 133 -4.50 -13.59 -3.11
N SER A 134 -4.01 -12.85 -4.11
CA SER A 134 -4.88 -12.02 -4.94
C SER A 134 -4.25 -11.80 -6.31
N LYS A 135 -5.09 -11.41 -7.26
CA LYS A 135 -4.67 -10.97 -8.59
C LYS A 135 -5.62 -9.89 -9.07
N GLY A 136 -5.23 -9.20 -10.13
CA GLY A 136 -6.05 -8.16 -10.71
C GLY A 136 -5.43 -7.59 -11.97
N SER A 137 -5.98 -6.47 -12.41
CA SER A 137 -5.50 -5.71 -13.55
C SER A 137 -5.49 -4.21 -13.23
N MET A 138 -4.53 -3.49 -13.78
CA MET A 138 -4.43 -2.03 -13.69
C MET A 138 -3.88 -1.46 -14.99
N GLY A 139 -4.16 -0.19 -15.27
CA GLY A 139 -3.54 0.52 -16.39
C GLY A 139 -2.24 1.16 -15.92
N CYS A 140 -1.14 0.91 -16.62
CA CYS A 140 0.18 1.44 -16.27
C CYS A 140 0.74 2.37 -17.34
N GLN A 141 1.69 3.21 -16.93
CA GLN A 141 2.46 4.06 -17.84
C GLN A 141 3.27 3.19 -18.81
N SER A 142 3.10 3.42 -20.11
CA SER A 142 3.97 2.82 -21.13
C SER A 142 5.38 3.44 -21.08
N LEU A 143 6.38 2.78 -21.68
CA LEU A 143 7.72 3.40 -21.87
C LEU A 143 7.68 4.68 -22.72
N THR A 144 6.61 4.91 -23.49
CA THR A 144 6.39 6.15 -24.25
C THR A 144 5.78 7.28 -23.42
N GLY A 145 5.51 7.06 -22.13
CA GLY A 145 4.99 8.05 -21.18
C GLY A 145 3.47 8.20 -21.17
N LEU A 146 2.72 7.28 -21.80
CA LEU A 146 1.26 7.31 -21.78
C LEU A 146 0.73 6.57 -20.55
N MET A 147 0.16 7.30 -19.58
CA MET A 147 -0.55 6.70 -18.44
C MET A 147 -1.74 5.87 -18.92
N GLY A 148 -1.86 4.64 -18.41
CA GLY A 148 -2.87 3.67 -18.87
C GLY A 148 -2.63 3.16 -20.30
N GLY A 149 -1.43 3.37 -20.85
CA GLY A 149 -1.06 2.95 -22.20
C GLY A 149 -0.86 1.43 -22.34
N VAL A 150 -0.69 0.71 -21.21
CA VAL A 150 -0.57 -0.75 -21.16
C VAL A 150 -1.48 -1.28 -20.06
N THR A 151 -2.25 -2.34 -20.36
CA THR A 151 -2.99 -3.06 -19.33
C THR A 151 -2.10 -4.14 -18.71
N VAL A 152 -1.85 -4.03 -17.41
CA VAL A 152 -1.00 -4.95 -16.66
C VAL A 152 -1.85 -5.84 -15.78
N THR A 153 -1.71 -7.16 -15.95
CA THR A 153 -2.24 -8.14 -15.00
C THR A 153 -1.19 -8.39 -13.92
N TRP A 154 -1.58 -8.38 -12.64
CA TRP A 154 -0.68 -8.62 -11.52
C TRP A 154 -1.15 -9.79 -10.65
N GLY A 155 -0.24 -10.34 -9.85
CA GLY A 155 -0.55 -11.39 -8.89
C GLY A 155 0.34 -11.35 -7.65
N LEU A 156 -0.28 -11.64 -6.50
CA LEU A 156 0.34 -11.93 -5.22
C LEU A 156 0.25 -13.43 -4.95
N TYR A 157 1.38 -14.14 -5.02
CA TYR A 157 1.42 -15.60 -5.04
C TYR A 157 2.54 -16.17 -4.18
N HIS A 158 2.45 -17.47 -3.90
CA HIS A 158 3.43 -18.21 -3.12
C HIS A 158 4.57 -18.68 -4.03
N THR A 159 5.81 -18.48 -3.60
CA THR A 159 7.01 -19.06 -4.25
C THR A 159 7.52 -20.23 -3.43
N SER A 160 7.88 -21.33 -4.10
CA SER A 160 8.28 -22.59 -3.47
C SER A 160 9.46 -22.47 -2.53
#